data_AF-A0A915UBS9-F1
#
_entry.id   AF-A0A915UBS9-F1
#
_cell.length_a   1.000
_cell.length_b   1.000
_cell.length_c   1.000
_cell.angle_alpha   90.00
_cell.angle_beta   90.00
_cell.angle_gamma   90.00
#
_symmetry.space_group_name_H-M   'P 1'
#
loop_
_entity.id
_entity.type
_entity.pdbx_description
1 polymer ?
#
loop_
_entity_poly.entity_id
_entity_poly.type
_entity_poly.pdbx_seq_one_letter_code
_entity_poly.pdbx_strand_id
1 'polypeptide(L)'
;MPLTSQQARAVVDAAEATAQALGVPVIVAVVDAGVHLKAFSRMDGAVLGSIDVALKKARTSALFQADSDAVWEYCRPGAPAPALELSNDGLAPFGGGVPLRSAAGEWLGAVGVSGGAVSQDQQIAQAAAAVLASALSTR
;
A
#
# COMPACT_ATOMS: atom_id res chain seq x y z
N MET A 1 -3.20 -4.15 18.36
CA MET A 1 -3.23 -2.68 18.65
C MET A 1 -3.48 -1.89 17.37
N PRO A 2 -4.07 -0.67 17.40
CA PRO A 2 -4.30 0.10 16.17
C PRO A 2 -3.00 0.71 15.61
N LEU A 3 -2.96 0.93 14.29
CA LEU A 3 -1.87 1.66 13.63
C LEU A 3 -1.78 3.10 14.16
N THR A 4 -0.64 3.45 14.74
CA THR A 4 -0.40 4.81 15.25
C THR A 4 -0.03 5.78 14.13
N SER A 5 -0.22 7.09 14.34
CA SER A 5 0.23 8.11 13.38
C SER A 5 1.74 8.10 13.16
N GLN A 6 2.52 7.80 14.21
CA GLN A 6 3.98 7.68 14.13
C GLN A 6 4.39 6.49 13.25
N GLN A 7 3.74 5.33 13.40
CA GLN A 7 3.99 4.17 12.55
C GLN A 7 3.59 4.45 11.09
N ALA A 8 2.44 5.09 10.85
CA ALA A 8 2.02 5.45 9.50
C ALA A 8 3.02 6.42 8.84
N ARG A 9 3.58 7.38 9.60
CA ARG A 9 4.63 8.28 9.10
C ARG A 9 5.92 7.52 8.78
N ALA A 10 6.36 6.60 9.65
CA ALA A 10 7.55 5.80 9.39
C ALA A 10 7.42 4.94 8.11
N VAL A 11 6.22 4.42 7.82
CA VAL A 11 5.94 3.72 6.55
C VAL A 11 6.08 4.67 5.36
N VAL A 12 5.54 5.89 5.45
CA VAL A 12 5.69 6.91 4.39
C VAL A 12 7.16 7.26 4.16
N ASP A 13 7.92 7.54 5.23
CA ASP A 13 9.32 7.94 5.14
C ASP A 13 10.17 6.83 4.48
N ALA A 14 9.90 5.56 4.80
CA ALA A 14 10.57 4.42 4.19
C ALA A 14 10.22 4.21 2.70
N ALA A 15 8.95 4.45 2.33
CA ALA A 15 8.52 4.44 0.95
C ALA A 15 9.24 5.53 0.14
N GLU A 16 9.27 6.76 0.64
CA GLU A 16 9.94 7.89 -0.03
C GLU A 16 11.44 7.66 -0.17
N ALA A 17 12.11 7.14 0.86
CA ALA A 17 13.54 6.82 0.79
C ALA A 17 13.83 5.78 -0.31
N THR A 18 12.99 4.75 -0.43
CA THR A 18 13.14 3.72 -1.47
C THR A 18 12.85 4.31 -2.87
N ALA A 19 11.82 5.14 -2.99
CA ALA A 19 11.46 5.81 -4.22
C ALA A 19 12.56 6.76 -4.72
N GLN A 20 13.18 7.51 -3.81
CA GLN A 20 14.34 8.36 -4.10
C GLN A 20 15.53 7.54 -4.60
N ALA A 21 15.83 6.41 -3.95
CA ALA A 21 16.91 5.52 -4.38
C ALA A 21 16.68 4.93 -5.78
N LEU A 22 15.41 4.75 -6.16
CA LEU A 22 14.99 4.27 -7.49
C LEU A 22 14.84 5.40 -8.52
N GLY A 23 14.98 6.67 -8.12
CA GLY A 23 14.82 7.82 -9.01
C GLY A 23 13.40 7.97 -9.55
N VAL A 24 12.38 7.50 -8.82
CA VAL A 24 10.99 7.50 -9.26
C VAL A 24 10.11 8.24 -8.26
N PRO A 25 9.52 9.40 -8.60
CA PRO A 25 8.63 10.10 -7.69
C PRO A 25 7.28 9.38 -7.62
N VAL A 26 6.80 9.12 -6.39
CA VAL A 26 5.57 8.36 -6.15
C VAL A 26 4.60 9.08 -5.22
N ILE A 27 3.36 8.58 -5.20
CA ILE A 27 2.36 8.81 -4.17
C ILE A 27 2.38 7.63 -3.21
N VAL A 28 2.27 7.92 -1.91
CA VAL A 28 2.16 6.93 -0.84
C VAL A 28 0.89 7.20 -0.05
N ALA A 29 0.04 6.19 0.08
CA ALA A 29 -1.17 6.23 0.89
C ALA A 29 -1.11 5.12 1.95
N VAL A 30 -1.38 5.45 3.21
CA VAL A 30 -1.45 4.49 4.31
C VAL A 30 -2.84 4.53 4.90
N VAL A 31 -3.49 3.37 5.02
CA VAL A 31 -4.80 3.21 5.65
C VAL A 31 -4.69 2.34 6.90
N ASP A 32 -5.53 2.59 7.90
CA ASP A 32 -5.64 1.74 9.10
C ASP A 32 -6.52 0.49 8.86
N ALA A 33 -6.71 -0.32 9.90
CA ALA A 33 -7.55 -1.52 9.87
C ALA A 33 -9.04 -1.24 9.59
N GLY A 34 -9.50 0.00 9.75
CA GLY A 34 -10.83 0.46 9.34
C GLY A 34 -10.88 0.91 7.88
N VAL A 35 -9.76 0.78 7.14
CA VAL A 35 -9.60 1.26 5.76
C VAL A 35 -9.77 2.79 5.68
N HIS A 36 -9.45 3.50 6.75
CA HIS A 36 -9.45 4.96 6.79
C HIS A 36 -8.03 5.50 6.58
N LEU A 37 -7.92 6.57 5.80
CA LEU A 37 -6.65 7.21 5.50
C LEU A 37 -5.97 7.68 6.79
N LYS A 38 -4.71 7.26 6.98
CA LYS A 38 -3.92 7.57 8.16
C LYS A 38 -2.72 8.46 7.87
N ALA A 39 -2.07 8.25 6.73
CA ALA A 39 -1.03 9.11 6.21
C ALA A 39 -1.08 9.13 4.68
N PHE A 40 -0.66 10.24 4.10
CA PHE A 40 -0.59 10.42 2.66
C PHE A 40 0.59 11.32 2.33
N SER A 41 1.33 10.97 1.29
CA SER A 41 2.38 11.82 0.74
C SER A 41 2.39 11.77 -0.78
N ARG A 42 2.71 12.92 -1.36
CA ARG A 42 2.93 13.09 -2.79
C ARG A 42 4.32 13.68 -2.96
N MET A 43 5.23 12.89 -3.52
CA MET A 43 6.55 13.40 -3.90
C MET A 43 6.41 14.42 -5.03
N ASP A 44 7.32 15.39 -5.04
CA ASP A 44 7.42 16.35 -6.13
C ASP A 44 7.72 15.62 -7.45
N GLY A 45 7.02 16.00 -8.51
CA GLY A 45 7.14 15.37 -9.82
C GLY A 45 6.37 14.06 -9.99
N ALA A 46 5.66 13.56 -8.97
CA ALA A 46 4.83 12.37 -9.10
C ALA A 46 3.65 12.58 -10.07
N VAL A 47 3.29 11.54 -10.81
CA VAL A 47 2.18 11.56 -11.78
C VAL A 47 0.85 11.80 -11.05
N LEU A 48 0.08 12.82 -11.48
CA LEU A 48 -1.14 13.22 -10.77
C LEU A 48 -2.22 12.12 -10.71
N GLY A 49 -2.32 11.30 -11.76
CA GLY A 49 -3.24 10.15 -11.79
C GLY A 49 -2.93 9.09 -10.71
N SER A 50 -1.70 9.07 -10.19
CA SER A 50 -1.29 8.14 -9.14
C SER A 50 -1.89 8.45 -7.77
N ILE A 51 -2.51 9.62 -7.58
CA ILE A 51 -3.15 9.99 -6.31
C ILE A 51 -4.27 9.01 -5.96
N ASP A 52 -5.22 8.84 -6.87
CA ASP A 52 -6.34 7.92 -6.71
C ASP A 52 -5.87 6.46 -6.72
N VAL A 53 -4.90 6.14 -7.59
CA VAL A 53 -4.38 4.77 -7.70
C VAL A 53 -3.70 4.31 -6.41
N ALA A 54 -2.88 5.15 -5.76
CA ALA A 54 -2.25 4.80 -4.49
C ALA A 54 -3.29 4.55 -3.39
N LEU A 55 -4.32 5.40 -3.31
CA LEU A 55 -5.45 5.23 -2.37
C LEU A 55 -6.18 3.92 -2.63
N LYS A 56 -6.47 3.60 -3.90
CA LYS A 56 -7.15 2.36 -4.29
C LYS A 56 -6.30 1.12 -4.04
N LYS A 57 -4.98 1.15 -4.28
CA LYS A 57 -4.08 0.04 -3.95
C LYS A 57 -4.04 -0.23 -2.44
N ALA A 58 -3.95 0.82 -1.62
CA ALA A 58 -4.02 0.70 -0.17
C ALA A 58 -5.37 0.11 0.29
N ARG A 59 -6.48 0.62 -0.27
CA ARG A 59 -7.84 0.12 -0.01
C ARG A 59 -7.99 -1.36 -0.41
N THR A 60 -7.55 -1.73 -1.61
CA THR A 60 -7.57 -3.12 -2.09
C THR A 60 -6.80 -4.02 -1.15
N SER A 61 -5.56 -3.65 -0.81
CA SER A 61 -4.76 -4.46 0.10
C SER A 61 -5.37 -4.58 1.49
N ALA A 62 -5.94 -3.50 2.04
CA ALA A 62 -6.56 -3.52 3.36
C ALA A 62 -7.84 -4.38 3.41
N LEU A 63 -8.73 -4.25 2.42
CA LEU A 63 -10.00 -4.97 2.39
C LEU A 63 -9.82 -6.49 2.25
N PHE A 64 -8.78 -6.93 1.55
CA PHE A 64 -8.50 -8.35 1.32
C PHE A 64 -7.34 -8.89 2.17
N GLN A 65 -6.69 -8.04 2.97
CA GLN A 65 -5.52 -8.37 3.80
C GLN A 65 -4.41 -9.10 3.03
N ALA A 66 -4.24 -8.74 1.76
CA ALA A 66 -3.34 -9.36 0.81
C ALA A 66 -2.63 -8.29 -0.03
N ASP A 67 -1.58 -8.66 -0.74
CA ASP A 67 -1.00 -7.77 -1.74
C ASP A 67 -2.06 -7.50 -2.82
N SER A 68 -2.09 -6.26 -3.34
CA SER A 68 -3.16 -5.85 -4.25
C SER A 68 -3.15 -6.63 -5.57
N ASP A 69 -1.99 -7.10 -6.03
CA ASP A 69 -1.88 -7.98 -7.21
C ASP A 69 -2.46 -9.38 -7.00
N ALA A 70 -2.40 -9.92 -5.78
CA ALA A 70 -3.01 -11.21 -5.45
C ALA A 70 -4.53 -11.20 -5.63
N VAL A 71 -5.17 -10.03 -5.52
CA VAL A 71 -6.61 -9.85 -5.76
C VAL A 71 -6.97 -10.03 -7.25
N TRP A 72 -6.02 -9.86 -8.17
CA TRP A 72 -6.24 -10.04 -9.61
C TRP A 72 -6.71 -11.45 -9.97
N GLU A 73 -6.22 -12.45 -9.25
CA GLU A 73 -6.58 -13.86 -9.44
C GLU A 73 -8.07 -14.15 -9.28
N TYR A 74 -8.80 -13.26 -8.58
CA TYR A 74 -10.22 -13.38 -8.33
C TYR A 74 -11.09 -12.55 -9.27
N CYS A 75 -10.56 -11.44 -9.81
CA CYS A 75 -11.36 -10.43 -10.48
C CYS A 75 -11.22 -10.39 -12.01
N ARG A 76 -10.16 -10.99 -12.55
CA ARG A 76 -9.96 -11.06 -14.02
C ARG A 76 -11.10 -11.81 -14.73
N PRO A 77 -11.32 -11.56 -16.03
CA PRO A 77 -12.30 -12.32 -16.81
C PRO A 77 -12.09 -13.84 -16.68
N GLY A 78 -13.16 -14.56 -16.34
CA GLY A 78 -13.13 -16.01 -16.13
C GLY A 78 -12.63 -16.48 -14.75
N ALA A 79 -12.25 -15.56 -13.85
CA ALA A 79 -11.93 -15.88 -12.46
C ALA A 79 -13.21 -16.09 -11.60
N PRO A 80 -13.08 -16.52 -10.32
CA PRO A 80 -14.24 -16.78 -9.46
C PRO A 80 -15.17 -15.59 -9.20
N ALA A 81 -14.69 -14.35 -9.27
CA ALA A 81 -15.47 -13.13 -9.03
C ALA A 81 -15.16 -12.02 -10.06
N PRO A 82 -15.51 -12.21 -11.36
CA PRO A 82 -15.20 -11.25 -12.40
C PRO A 82 -15.78 -9.86 -12.08
N ALA A 83 -15.03 -8.81 -12.40
CA ALA A 83 -15.42 -7.41 -12.15
C ALA A 83 -15.52 -7.02 -10.66
N LEU A 84 -14.96 -7.82 -9.73
CA LEU A 84 -14.87 -7.47 -8.31
C LEU A 84 -14.17 -6.12 -8.09
N GLU A 85 -13.30 -5.70 -8.99
CA GLU A 85 -12.64 -4.40 -8.94
C GLU A 85 -13.59 -3.20 -9.05
N LEU A 86 -14.83 -3.40 -9.50
CA LEU A 86 -15.87 -2.38 -9.52
C LEU A 86 -16.57 -2.20 -8.16
N SER A 87 -16.32 -3.09 -7.21
CA SER A 87 -16.86 -2.99 -5.84
C SER A 87 -16.14 -1.90 -5.03
N ASN A 88 -16.67 -1.57 -3.86
CA ASN A 88 -15.98 -0.73 -2.86
C ASN A 88 -15.50 0.64 -3.37
N ASP A 89 -16.25 1.24 -4.31
CA ASP A 89 -15.92 2.51 -4.98
C ASP A 89 -14.68 2.44 -5.88
N GLY A 90 -14.41 1.24 -6.41
CA GLY A 90 -13.29 0.98 -7.30
C GLY A 90 -12.05 0.49 -6.53
N LEU A 91 -11.49 -0.61 -7.01
CA LEU A 91 -10.26 -1.22 -6.51
C LEU A 91 -9.15 -1.13 -7.56
N ALA A 92 -7.91 -1.30 -7.12
CA ALA A 92 -6.74 -1.39 -8.00
C ALA A 92 -6.02 -2.74 -7.76
N PRO A 93 -6.51 -3.84 -8.37
CA PRO A 93 -5.98 -5.19 -8.15
C PRO A 93 -4.70 -5.45 -8.96
N PHE A 94 -3.66 -4.63 -8.76
CA PHE A 94 -2.33 -4.79 -9.34
C PHE A 94 -1.27 -4.22 -8.40
N GLY A 95 -0.01 -4.60 -8.59
CA GLY A 95 1.06 -4.43 -7.61
C GLY A 95 1.25 -2.99 -7.11
N GLY A 96 1.62 -2.86 -5.83
CA GLY A 96 1.88 -1.61 -5.12
C GLY A 96 1.02 -1.40 -3.87
N GLY A 97 0.08 -2.29 -3.56
CA GLY A 97 -0.64 -2.33 -2.28
C GLY A 97 -0.15 -3.50 -1.44
N VAL A 98 0.26 -3.26 -0.19
CA VAL A 98 0.84 -4.27 0.72
C VAL A 98 0.24 -4.14 2.13
N PRO A 99 -0.12 -5.25 2.80
CA PRO A 99 -0.69 -5.21 4.14
C PRO A 99 0.37 -4.81 5.17
N LEU A 100 0.00 -3.96 6.11
CA LEU A 100 0.82 -3.58 7.25
C LEU A 100 0.57 -4.54 8.40
N ARG A 101 1.64 -5.15 8.92
CA ARG A 101 1.60 -6.05 10.07
C ARG A 101 2.56 -5.60 11.16
N SER A 102 2.20 -5.81 12.42
CA SER A 102 3.12 -5.64 13.54
C SER A 102 4.19 -6.73 13.55
N ALA A 103 5.24 -6.54 14.36
CA ALA A 103 6.23 -7.59 14.61
C ALA A 103 5.63 -8.90 15.16
N ALA A 104 4.47 -8.82 15.82
CA ALA A 104 3.73 -10.00 16.30
C ALA A 104 2.81 -10.62 15.22
N GLY A 105 2.82 -10.09 13.99
CA GLY A 105 1.98 -10.56 12.88
C GLY A 105 0.55 -10.00 12.86
N GLU A 106 0.18 -9.16 13.85
CA GLU A 106 -1.13 -8.53 13.90
C GLU A 106 -1.33 -7.61 12.69
N TRP A 107 -2.48 -7.72 12.03
CA TRP A 107 -2.82 -6.82 10.93
C TRP A 107 -3.18 -5.42 11.45
N LEU A 108 -2.58 -4.39 10.86
CA LEU A 108 -2.69 -3.00 11.30
C LEU A 108 -3.38 -2.10 10.25
N GLY A 109 -3.40 -2.51 8.99
CA GLY A 109 -3.86 -1.70 7.86
C GLY A 109 -3.13 -2.07 6.56
N ALA A 110 -2.91 -1.10 5.67
CA ALA A 110 -2.16 -1.31 4.44
C ALA A 110 -1.47 -0.03 3.95
N VAL A 111 -0.46 -0.20 3.10
CA VAL A 111 0.17 0.86 2.33
C VAL A 111 -0.12 0.65 0.85
N GLY A 112 -0.32 1.74 0.10
CA GLY A 112 -0.46 1.76 -1.35
C GLY A 112 0.51 2.77 -1.95
N VAL A 113 1.23 2.37 -2.99
CA VAL A 113 2.23 3.17 -3.70
C VAL A 113 1.88 3.22 -5.18
N SER A 114 1.96 4.42 -5.78
CA SER A 114 1.83 4.57 -7.21
C SER A 114 2.66 5.72 -7.76
N GLY A 115 3.34 5.49 -8.88
CA GLY A 115 4.02 6.53 -9.67
C GLY A 115 5.04 5.98 -10.65
N GLY A 116 5.60 4.80 -10.35
CA GLY A 116 6.55 4.11 -11.22
C GLY A 116 5.96 3.00 -12.06
N ALA A 117 6.82 2.13 -12.56
CA ALA A 117 6.40 0.82 -13.07
C ALA A 117 5.77 0.01 -11.93
N VAL A 118 4.84 -0.90 -12.26
CA VAL A 118 4.13 -1.74 -11.26
C VAL A 118 5.10 -2.50 -10.35
N SER A 119 6.23 -2.98 -10.89
CA SER A 119 7.27 -3.65 -10.10
C SER A 119 7.99 -2.71 -9.13
N GLN A 120 8.22 -1.44 -9.51
CA GLN A 120 8.80 -0.43 -8.63
C GLN A 120 7.82 -0.06 -7.52
N ASP A 121 6.55 0.17 -7.86
CA ASP A 121 5.50 0.45 -6.87
C ASP A 121 5.42 -0.68 -5.83
N GLN A 122 5.43 -1.95 -6.29
CA GLN A 122 5.43 -3.13 -5.41
C GLN A 122 6.67 -3.18 -4.51
N GLN A 123 7.86 -2.97 -5.08
CA GLN A 123 9.12 -2.97 -4.33
C GLN A 123 9.13 -1.89 -3.24
N ILE A 124 8.67 -0.67 -3.56
CA ILE A 124 8.59 0.44 -2.61
C ILE A 124 7.59 0.12 -1.50
N ALA A 125 6.40 -0.40 -1.83
CA ALA A 125 5.38 -0.76 -0.85
C ALA A 125 5.85 -1.86 0.11
N GLN A 126 6.56 -2.88 -0.40
CA GLN A 126 7.13 -3.96 0.41
C GLN A 126 8.22 -3.46 1.36
N ALA A 127 9.14 -2.62 0.86
CA ALA A 127 10.17 -1.99 1.70
C ALA A 127 9.56 -1.13 2.80
N ALA A 128 8.51 -0.37 2.47
CA ALA A 128 7.77 0.46 3.41
C ALA A 128 7.03 -0.37 4.48
N ALA A 129 6.38 -1.47 4.10
CA ALA A 129 5.68 -2.34 5.03
C ALA A 129 6.62 -3.06 6.00
N ALA A 130 7.83 -3.41 5.55
CA ALA A 130 8.82 -4.15 6.33
C ALA A 130 9.23 -3.42 7.62
N VAL A 131 9.19 -2.08 7.67
CA VAL A 131 9.61 -1.30 8.85
C VAL A 131 8.76 -1.57 10.09
N LEU A 132 7.51 -2.02 9.91
CA LEU A 132 6.62 -2.39 11.02
C LEU A 132 6.77 -3.85 11.44
N ALA A 133 7.18 -4.72 10.51
CA ALA A 133 7.47 -6.12 10.78
C ALA A 133 8.84 -6.30 11.49
N SER A 134 9.80 -5.43 11.21
CA SER A 134 11.16 -5.50 11.75
C SER A 134 11.38 -4.72 13.05
N ALA A 135 10.35 -4.10 13.65
CA ALA A 135 10.45 -3.30 14.87
C ALA A 135 10.70 -4.13 16.15
N LEU A 136 11.51 -5.19 16.05
CA LEU A 136 12.16 -5.85 17.16
C LEU A 136 13.42 -5.06 17.54
N SER A 137 13.54 -4.76 18.83
CA SER A 137 14.74 -4.25 19.51
C SER A 137 14.92 -2.72 19.58
N THR A 138 14.17 -2.08 20.49
CA THR A 138 14.73 -1.01 21.33
C THR A 138 13.89 -0.93 22.62
N ARG A 139 14.25 -1.76 23.58
CA ARG A 139 14.05 -1.53 25.02
C ARG A 139 15.31 -1.94 25.75
#